data_AF-A0A6B3M7E0-F1
#
_entry.id   AF-A0A6B3M7E0-F1
#
_cell.length_a   1.000
_cell.length_b   1.000
_cell.length_c   1.000
_cell.angle_alpha   90.00
_cell.angle_beta   90.00
_cell.angle_gamma   90.00
#
_symmetry.space_group_name_H-M   'P 1'
#
loop_
_entity.id
_entity.type
_entity.pdbx_description
1 polymer ?
#
loop_
_entity_poly.entity_id
_entity_poly.type
_entity_poly.pdbx_seq_one_letter_code
_entity_poly.pdbx_strand_id
1 'polypeptide(L)'
;MELKRKITDLRKRYSLSVSARLHSARVILLQSVHISVELIRKKQRRCVIAVWNPYLKLIEPLRCEKSGVPVTSFYLSDEHAQIISPGAWFS
;
A
#
# COMPACT_ATOMS: atom_id res chain seq x y z
N MET A 1 10.43 -25.47 -45.27
CA MET A 1 9.13 -25.69 -44.59
C MET A 1 9.27 -26.39 -43.22
N GLU A 2 10.37 -27.13 -42.99
CA GLU A 2 10.60 -27.93 -41.77
C GLU A 2 11.02 -27.12 -40.53
N LEU A 3 11.77 -26.02 -40.70
CA LEU A 3 12.21 -25.17 -39.59
C LEU A 3 11.02 -24.56 -38.83
N LYS A 4 9.97 -24.14 -39.56
CA LYS A 4 8.72 -23.65 -38.95
C LYS A 4 8.05 -24.73 -38.10
N ARG A 5 8.09 -26.00 -38.51
CA ARG A 5 7.53 -27.11 -37.73
C ARG A 5 8.33 -27.34 -36.45
N LYS A 6 9.67 -27.37 -36.52
CA LYS A 6 10.54 -27.50 -35.33
C LYS A 6 10.32 -26.38 -34.31
N ILE A 7 10.22 -25.13 -34.75
CA ILE A 7 9.98 -23.99 -33.87
C ILE A 7 8.59 -24.07 -33.22
N THR A 8 7.58 -24.51 -33.97
CA THR A 8 6.21 -24.68 -33.44
C THR A 8 6.17 -25.78 -32.38
N ASP A 9 6.88 -26.88 -32.62
CA ASP A 9 6.97 -28.00 -31.68
C ASP A 9 7.69 -27.60 -30.38
N LEU A 10 8.78 -26.83 -30.49
CA LEU A 10 9.49 -26.28 -29.33
C LEU A 10 8.59 -25.33 -28.53
N ARG A 11 7.89 -24.39 -29.19
CA ARG A 11 6.97 -23.47 -28.51
C ARG A 11 5.84 -24.20 -27.78
N LYS A 12 5.35 -25.30 -28.34
CA LYS A 12 4.30 -26.13 -27.73
C LYS A 12 4.81 -26.94 -26.53
N ARG A 13 6.06 -27.42 -26.57
CA ARG A 13 6.68 -28.14 -25.45
C ARG A 13 7.05 -27.24 -24.28
N TYR A 14 7.45 -26.00 -24.55
CA TYR A 14 7.87 -25.04 -23.52
C TYR A 14 6.79 -24.01 -23.17
N SER A 15 5.58 -24.11 -23.72
CA SER A 15 4.47 -23.23 -23.32
C SER A 15 3.91 -23.67 -21.98
N LEU A 16 3.96 -22.77 -20.99
CA LEU A 16 3.42 -22.99 -19.67
C LEU A 16 2.14 -22.16 -19.53
N SER A 17 0.99 -22.82 -19.47
CA SER A 17 -0.31 -22.16 -19.30
C SER A 17 -0.67 -22.12 -17.82
N VAL A 18 -0.53 -20.96 -17.19
CA VAL A 18 -1.00 -20.74 -15.82
C VAL A 18 -2.43 -20.23 -15.89
N SER A 19 -3.36 -20.95 -15.30
CA SER A 19 -4.73 -20.48 -15.12
C SER A 19 -5.01 -20.28 -13.64
N ALA A 20 -5.48 -19.09 -13.28
CA ALA A 20 -5.94 -18.78 -11.94
C ALA A 20 -7.45 -18.59 -11.98
N ARG A 21 -8.17 -19.24 -11.08
CA ARG A 21 -9.61 -19.05 -10.89
C ARG A 21 -9.84 -18.69 -9.43
N LEU A 22 -10.65 -17.66 -9.21
CA LEU A 22 -11.07 -17.24 -7.87
C LEU A 22 -11.97 -18.33 -7.28
N HIS A 23 -11.45 -19.17 -6.39
CA HIS A 23 -12.19 -20.28 -5.78
C HIS A 23 -13.14 -19.81 -4.67
N SER A 24 -12.76 -18.77 -3.93
CA SER A 24 -13.59 -18.16 -2.90
C SER A 24 -13.09 -16.75 -2.60
N ALA A 25 -14.00 -15.85 -2.27
CA ALA A 25 -13.70 -14.52 -1.75
C ALA A 25 -14.35 -14.38 -0.37
N ARG A 26 -13.54 -14.10 0.66
CA ARG A 26 -14.03 -13.89 2.01
C ARG A 26 -14.21 -12.40 2.25
N VAL A 27 -15.45 -11.96 2.41
CA VAL A 27 -15.77 -10.58 2.80
C VAL A 27 -15.76 -10.52 4.32
N ILE A 28 -14.81 -9.77 4.87
CA ILE A 28 -14.74 -9.51 6.32
C ILE A 28 -15.18 -8.07 6.54
N LEU A 29 -16.27 -7.89 7.28
CA LEU A 29 -16.68 -6.56 7.73
C LEU A 29 -15.88 -6.21 8.98
N LEU A 30 -14.78 -5.49 8.80
CA LEU A 30 -13.97 -4.97 9.90
C LEU A 30 -14.68 -3.74 10.46
N GLN A 31 -14.99 -3.76 11.76
CA GLN A 31 -15.39 -2.54 12.48
C GLN A 31 -14.14 -1.66 12.65
N SER A 32 -13.90 -0.75 11.70
CA SER A 32 -12.81 0.23 11.81
C SER A 32 -13.29 1.43 12.63
N VAL A 33 -12.57 1.76 13.70
CA VAL A 33 -12.85 2.98 14.48
C VAL A 33 -12.01 4.12 13.91
N HIS A 34 -12.68 5.18 13.45
CA HIS A 34 -12.00 6.38 12.96
C HIS A 34 -11.74 7.34 14.12
N ILE A 35 -10.47 7.72 14.29
CA ILE A 35 -10.02 8.65 15.32
C ILE A 35 -9.53 9.91 14.60
N SER A 36 -10.21 11.03 14.84
CA SER A 36 -9.74 12.33 14.36
C SER A 36 -8.58 12.80 15.23
N VAL A 37 -7.43 13.07 14.61
CA VAL A 37 -6.21 13.54 15.28
C VAL A 37 -5.69 14.79 14.59
N GLU A 38 -5.21 15.75 15.38
CA GLU A 38 -4.61 16.98 14.86
C GLU A 38 -3.08 16.84 14.85
N LEU A 39 -2.48 16.98 13.68
CA LEU A 39 -1.04 17.08 13.47
C LEU A 39 -0.64 18.54 13.60
N ILE A 40 0.29 18.84 14.53
CA ILE A 40 0.71 20.20 14.82
C ILE A 40 2.24 20.29 14.64
N ARG A 41 2.68 21.19 13.76
CA ARG A 41 4.10 21.57 13.63
C ARG A 41 4.21 23.08 13.41
N LYS A 42 4.94 23.76 14.30
CA LYS A 42 5.10 25.23 14.28
C LYS A 42 3.72 25.92 14.25
N LYS A 43 3.43 26.70 13.20
CA LYS A 43 2.15 27.40 12.99
C LYS A 43 1.12 26.58 12.22
N GLN A 44 1.52 25.44 11.66
CA GLN A 44 0.65 24.60 10.84
C GLN A 44 -0.09 23.58 11.70
N ARG A 45 -1.38 23.44 11.42
CA ARG A 45 -2.27 22.47 12.05
C ARG A 45 -3.09 21.78 10.98
N ARG A 46 -3.24 20.47 11.10
CA ARG A 46 -3.99 19.66 10.14
C ARG A 46 -4.66 18.49 10.83
N CYS A 47 -5.96 18.33 10.60
CA CYS A 47 -6.68 17.13 11.03
C CYS A 47 -6.43 15.98 10.04
N VAL A 48 -6.13 14.81 10.59
CA VAL A 48 -6.07 13.54 9.85
C VAL A 48 -6.89 12.48 10.57
N ILE A 49 -7.29 11.45 9.83
CA ILE A 49 -8.02 10.32 10.39
C ILE A 49 -7.04 9.18 10.60
N ALA A 50 -6.82 8.81 11.85
CA ALA A 50 -6.18 7.57 12.22
C ALA A 50 -7.24 6.46 12.30
N VAL A 51 -6.94 5.27 11.80
CA VAL A 51 -7.86 4.12 11.84
C VAL A 51 -7.37 3.17 12.92
N TRP A 52 -8.17 2.94 13.95
CA TRP A 52 -7.91 1.90 14.92
C TRP A 52 -8.46 0.56 14.45
N ASN A 53 -7.59 -0.44 14.44
CA ASN A 53 -7.94 -1.82 14.14
C ASN A 53 -8.18 -2.58 15.45
N PRO A 54 -9.44 -2.92 15.79
CA PRO A 54 -9.75 -3.58 17.06
C PRO A 54 -9.25 -5.03 17.12
N TYR A 55 -9.03 -5.69 15.98
CA TYR A 55 -8.54 -7.06 15.92
C TYR A 55 -7.05 -7.14 16.21
N LEU A 56 -6.28 -6.24 15.59
CA LEU A 56 -4.85 -6.14 15.80
C LEU A 56 -4.48 -5.31 17.04
N LYS A 57 -5.46 -4.63 17.65
CA LYS A 57 -5.30 -3.72 18.80
C LYS A 57 -4.20 -2.68 18.54
N LEU A 58 -4.18 -2.12 17.34
CA LEU A 58 -3.21 -1.11 16.91
C LEU A 58 -3.85 -0.08 15.99
N ILE A 59 -3.22 1.09 15.91
CA ILE A 59 -3.55 2.11 14.91
C ILE A 59 -2.90 1.69 13.60
N GLU A 60 -3.69 1.64 12.53
CA GLU A 60 -3.20 1.38 11.17
C GLU A 60 -2.12 2.42 10.80
N PRO A 61 -1.01 1.99 10.18
CA PRO A 61 0.05 2.90 9.78
C PRO A 61 -0.50 4.02 8.89
N LEU A 62 -0.12 5.26 9.19
CA LEU A 62 -0.40 6.38 8.30
C LEU A 62 0.45 6.22 7.03
N ARG A 63 0.14 6.98 5.97
CA ARG A 63 0.92 6.92 4.73
C ARG A 63 1.73 8.17 4.55
N CYS A 64 2.98 8.00 4.12
CA CYS A 64 3.80 9.10 3.65
C CYS A 64 3.14 9.74 2.42
N GLU A 65 3.00 11.07 2.42
CA GLU A 65 2.38 11.81 1.34
C GLU A 65 3.29 12.00 0.12
N LYS A 66 4.60 11.74 0.27
CA LYS A 66 5.56 11.73 -0.85
C LYS A 66 5.72 10.35 -1.49
N SER A 67 6.00 9.33 -0.68
CA SER A 67 6.36 7.99 -1.18
C SER A 67 5.21 6.98 -1.11
N GLY A 68 4.10 7.29 -0.44
CA GLY A 68 2.95 6.40 -0.28
C GLY A 68 3.17 5.21 0.67
N VAL A 69 4.39 5.03 1.19
CA VAL A 69 4.73 3.91 2.08
C VAL A 69 4.03 4.05 3.43
N PRO A 70 3.63 2.93 4.06
CA PRO A 70 3.11 2.94 5.42
C PRO A 70 4.18 3.37 6.43
N VAL A 71 3.82 4.23 7.37
CA VAL A 71 4.68 4.80 8.40
C VAL A 71 4.00 4.79 9.77
N THR A 72 4.74 4.32 10.77
CA THR A 72 4.37 4.42 12.19
C THR A 72 5.18 5.49 12.92
N SER A 73 6.33 5.87 12.35
CA SER A 73 7.16 7.01 12.77
C SER A 73 7.44 7.87 11.54
N PHE A 74 7.21 9.17 11.66
CA PHE A 74 7.23 10.11 10.55
C PHE A 74 7.59 11.51 11.02
N TYR A 75 7.99 12.34 10.07
CA TYR A 75 8.15 13.77 10.26
C TYR A 75 6.98 14.51 9.65
N LEU A 76 6.72 15.73 10.12
CA LEU A 76 5.74 16.61 9.50
C LEU A 76 6.47 17.66 8.64
N SER A 77 5.99 18.02 7.45
CA SER A 77 6.57 19.12 6.68
C SER A 77 6.33 20.50 7.34
N ASP A 78 7.17 21.49 7.04
CA ASP A 78 7.04 22.83 7.64
C ASP A 78 5.91 23.68 7.04
N GLU A 79 5.61 23.48 5.75
CA GLU A 79 4.65 24.29 5.00
C GLU A 79 3.20 23.86 5.24
N HIS A 80 2.96 22.54 5.28
CA HIS A 80 1.61 21.97 5.27
C HIS A 80 1.40 20.84 6.29
N ALA A 81 2.36 20.63 7.21
CA ALA A 81 2.33 19.54 8.19
C ALA A 81 2.03 18.17 7.54
N GLN A 82 2.60 17.92 6.37
CA GLN A 82 2.42 16.66 5.64
C GLN A 82 3.20 15.54 6.31
N ILE A 83 2.66 14.33 6.28
CA ILE A 83 3.32 13.14 6.82
C ILE A 83 4.43 12.70 5.86
N ILE A 84 5.68 12.74 6.31
CA ILE A 84 6.87 12.38 5.51
C ILE A 84 7.59 11.22 6.19
N SER A 85 7.79 10.13 5.43
CA SER A 85 8.62 9.00 5.86
C SER A 85 10.08 9.42 6.00
N PRO A 86 10.85 8.84 6.94
CA PRO A 86 12.28 9.15 7.10
C PRO A 86 13.10 9.04 5.81
N GLY A 87 12.81 8.03 4.97
CA GLY A 87 13.50 7.84 3.69
C GLY A 87 13.09 8.80 2.55
N ALA A 88 12.03 9.58 2.73
CA ALA A 88 11.53 10.54 1.73
C ALA A 88 11.77 12.01 2.16
N TRP A 89 12.59 12.23 3.18
CA TRP A 89 12.90 13.56 3.67
C TRP A 89 13.73 14.37 2.64
N PHE A 90 14.65 13.70 1.96
CA PHE A 90 15.59 14.30 1.00
C PHE A 90 15.18 14.16 -0.47
N SER A 91 14.03 13.53 -0.75
CA SER A 91 13.48 13.36 -2.10
C SER A 91 12.61 14.53 -2.52
#